data_AF-A0AAU9MHV1-F1
#
_entry.id   AF-A0AAU9MHV1-F1
#
_cell.length_a   1.000
_cell.length_b   1.000
_cell.length_c   1.000
_cell.angle_alpha   90.00
_cell.angle_beta   90.00
_cell.angle_gamma   90.00
#
_symmetry.space_group_name_H-M   'P 1'
#
loop_
_entity.id
_entity.type
_entity.pdbx_description
1 polymer ?
#
loop_
_entity_poly.entity_id
_entity_poly.type
_entity_poly.pdbx_seq_one_letter_code
_entity_poly.pdbx_strand_id
1 'polypeptide(L)'
;MEEAICSSNPTHIPPWNPPPQITVVPPCTTPFLPVTEDLVNFKHKLKQLETVMFSDLYEDLVGNGGIELQDMEIWKEMVEGVPKRDLKQVLIACADAISNNDFSTAGILISELREMVSVAGEPIQRLGAYMLEGLVARLSAQKTSLCNSGTHNLLSYTNMLHEICPYFKFGYMSANGAIAEAMKNEKKVHIVDFQIGQGSQWVPLIQAFAARRGGPPRIRITAFTDSMSVNVGQRLCKLARSFNVPFEFNSISVSVSEAGVDQFRLRPGEALAVNFAFVLHHMADESVSTENHRDRILRVVKSLKPKVVTLVEQESNTNTSPFYPRFLEALDYYNAMFESMDESLPRGHKERINVEQYCLAKDVDGRV
;
A
#
# COMPACT_ATOMS: atom_id res chain seq x y z
N MET A 1 -28.06 -9.18 -2.41
CA MET A 1 -28.72 -8.51 -1.27
C MET A 1 -28.79 -9.56 -0.16
N GLU A 2 -27.70 -9.72 0.59
CA GLU A 2 -27.62 -10.62 1.75
C GLU A 2 -27.14 -9.77 2.92
N GLU A 3 -28.03 -9.50 3.86
CA GLU A 3 -27.74 -8.74 5.07
C GLU A 3 -27.34 -9.70 6.19
N ALA A 4 -26.09 -9.62 6.65
CA ALA A 4 -25.67 -10.31 7.87
C ALA A 4 -26.14 -9.52 9.10
N ILE A 5 -27.43 -9.59 9.44
CA ILE A 5 -27.98 -9.01 10.66
C ILE A 5 -27.74 -9.98 11.83
N CYS A 6 -26.89 -9.61 12.78
CA CYS A 6 -26.73 -10.37 14.02
C CYS A 6 -27.80 -9.91 15.03
N SER A 7 -28.98 -10.55 15.00
CA SER A 7 -30.03 -10.34 16.00
C SER A 7 -29.89 -11.35 17.15
N SER A 8 -30.03 -10.86 18.37
CA SER A 8 -30.01 -11.66 19.60
C SER A 8 -31.44 -11.92 20.06
N ASN A 9 -31.85 -13.18 20.14
CA ASN A 9 -33.01 -13.61 20.91
C ASN A 9 -32.67 -14.88 21.71
N PRO A 10 -33.10 -15.02 22.98
CA PRO A 10 -32.74 -16.17 23.81
C PRO A 10 -33.85 -17.22 23.78
N THR A 11 -33.52 -18.50 23.53
CA THR A 11 -34.11 -19.70 24.21
C THR A 11 -33.59 -21.00 23.59
N HIS A 12 -33.53 -22.03 24.44
CA HIS A 12 -33.19 -23.45 24.24
C HIS A 12 -31.71 -23.84 24.23
N ILE A 13 -31.26 -24.36 25.39
CA ILE A 13 -30.03 -25.12 25.58
C ILE A 13 -30.31 -26.58 25.15
N PRO A 14 -29.60 -27.15 24.16
CA PRO A 14 -29.61 -28.57 23.87
C PRO A 14 -28.59 -29.33 24.76
N PRO A 15 -28.77 -30.66 24.96
CA PRO A 15 -27.96 -31.44 25.88
C PRO A 15 -26.48 -31.56 25.45
N TRP A 16 -25.62 -31.64 26.45
CA TRP A 16 -24.16 -31.67 26.36
C TRP A 16 -23.66 -32.96 25.68
N ASN A 17 -22.93 -32.83 24.56
CA ASN A 17 -22.16 -33.93 23.97
C ASN A 17 -20.72 -33.89 24.53
N PRO A 18 -20.15 -35.03 24.94
CA PRO A 18 -18.76 -35.08 25.39
C PRO A 18 -17.79 -34.76 24.24
N PRO A 19 -16.63 -34.14 24.53
CA PRO A 19 -15.66 -33.77 23.51
C PRO A 19 -15.02 -35.00 22.85
N PRO A 20 -14.70 -34.95 21.54
CA PRO A 20 -13.96 -36.03 20.89
C PRO A 20 -12.56 -36.17 21.49
N GLN A 21 -12.11 -37.41 21.64
CA GLN A 21 -10.79 -37.74 22.17
C GLN A 21 -9.68 -37.08 21.33
N ILE A 22 -8.79 -36.37 22.02
CA ILE A 22 -7.57 -35.79 21.44
C ILE A 22 -6.61 -36.92 21.12
N THR A 23 -6.44 -37.22 19.83
CA THR A 23 -5.30 -38.00 19.35
C THR A 23 -4.03 -37.15 19.51
N VAL A 24 -3.15 -37.58 20.41
CA VAL A 24 -1.82 -37.00 20.58
C VAL A 24 -0.99 -37.36 19.34
N VAL A 25 -0.68 -36.35 18.54
CA VAL A 25 0.26 -36.46 17.40
C VAL A 25 1.68 -36.56 17.98
N PRO A 26 2.50 -37.55 17.59
CA PRO A 26 3.87 -37.65 18.07
C PRO A 26 4.72 -36.48 17.56
N PRO A 27 5.78 -36.08 18.27
CA PRO A 27 6.62 -34.95 17.88
C PRO A 27 7.26 -35.22 16.51
N CYS A 28 7.05 -34.30 15.59
CA CYS A 28 7.63 -34.32 14.25
C CYS A 28 9.14 -34.10 14.38
N THR A 29 9.94 -35.16 14.40
CA THR A 29 11.38 -35.09 14.15
C THR A 29 11.61 -35.07 12.65
N THR A 30 11.45 -33.90 12.03
CA THR A 30 12.07 -33.60 10.74
C THR A 30 13.45 -33.00 11.01
N PRO A 31 14.52 -33.48 10.33
CA PRO A 31 15.83 -32.88 10.47
C PRO A 31 15.81 -31.43 9.94
N PHE A 32 16.43 -30.51 10.68
CA PHE A 32 16.67 -29.16 10.22
C PHE A 32 17.50 -29.22 8.92
N LEU A 33 16.88 -28.85 7.79
CA LEU A 33 17.63 -28.50 6.58
C LEU A 33 18.44 -27.22 6.86
N PRO A 34 19.69 -27.13 6.38
CA PRO A 34 20.50 -25.96 6.63
C PRO A 34 19.89 -24.74 5.93
N VAL A 35 19.76 -23.64 6.69
CA VAL A 35 19.26 -22.31 6.27
C VAL A 35 19.95 -21.75 5.01
N THR A 36 21.04 -22.38 4.55
CA THR A 36 21.84 -21.98 3.40
C THR A 36 21.18 -22.30 2.04
N GLU A 37 20.48 -23.43 1.88
CA GLU A 37 19.88 -23.79 0.58
C GLU A 37 18.72 -22.87 0.20
N ASP A 38 17.87 -22.53 1.18
CA ASP A 38 16.75 -21.60 0.98
C ASP A 38 17.22 -20.17 0.65
N LEU A 39 18.35 -19.75 1.23
CA LEU A 39 18.93 -18.43 0.97
C LEU A 39 19.60 -18.37 -0.41
N VAL A 40 20.28 -19.45 -0.83
CA VAL A 40 20.89 -19.56 -2.17
C VAL A 40 19.82 -19.62 -3.25
N ASN A 41 18.76 -20.40 -3.05
CA ASN A 41 17.61 -20.46 -3.94
C ASN A 41 16.91 -19.09 -4.04
N PHE A 42 16.78 -18.38 -2.91
CA PHE A 42 16.20 -17.04 -2.89
C PHE A 42 17.07 -16.02 -3.65
N LYS A 43 18.39 -16.00 -3.42
CA LYS A 43 19.31 -15.15 -4.19
C LYS A 43 19.29 -15.46 -5.68
N HIS A 44 19.17 -16.73 -6.05
CA HIS A 44 19.04 -17.14 -7.45
C HIS A 44 17.74 -16.62 -8.06
N LYS A 45 16.61 -16.70 -7.35
CA LYS A 45 15.32 -16.13 -7.80
C LYS A 45 15.36 -14.61 -7.92
N LEU A 46 16.06 -13.91 -7.02
CA LEU A 46 16.28 -12.46 -7.14
C LEU A 46 17.09 -12.12 -8.38
N LYS A 47 18.16 -12.87 -8.65
CA LYS A 47 18.98 -12.67 -9.85
C LYS A 47 18.23 -13.00 -11.14
N GLN A 48 17.33 -13.98 -11.10
CA GLN A 48 16.43 -14.28 -12.21
C GLN A 48 15.42 -13.16 -12.43
N LEU A 49 14.85 -12.59 -11.37
CA LEU A 49 14.01 -11.39 -11.45
C LEU A 49 14.77 -10.22 -12.05
N GLU A 50 15.99 -9.92 -11.57
CA GLU A 50 16.87 -8.93 -12.18
C GLU A 50 17.05 -9.22 -13.69
N THR A 51 17.39 -10.45 -14.06
CA THR A 51 17.59 -10.83 -15.47
C THR A 51 16.34 -10.64 -16.33
N VAL A 52 15.16 -11.01 -15.82
CA VAL A 52 13.88 -10.84 -16.54
C VAL A 52 13.55 -9.34 -16.70
N MET A 53 13.76 -8.53 -15.66
CA MET A 53 13.56 -7.07 -15.72
C MET A 53 14.45 -6.41 -16.80
N PHE A 54 15.66 -6.92 -17.03
CA PHE A 54 16.60 -6.34 -17.99
C PHE A 54 16.52 -6.92 -19.41
N SER A 55 15.91 -8.10 -19.60
CA SER A 55 15.89 -8.82 -20.89
C SER A 55 14.83 -8.31 -21.87
N ASP A 56 13.60 -8.09 -21.39
CA ASP A 56 12.45 -7.77 -22.28
C ASP A 56 12.50 -6.33 -22.84
N LEU A 57 13.35 -5.48 -22.26
CA LEU A 57 13.54 -4.07 -22.65
C LEU A 57 14.76 -3.86 -23.54
N TYR A 58 15.50 -4.92 -23.89
CA TYR A 58 16.71 -4.86 -24.70
C TYR A 58 16.43 -5.07 -26.19
N GLU A 59 15.46 -5.91 -26.54
CA GLU A 59 15.12 -6.17 -27.95
C GLU A 59 14.41 -4.99 -28.62
N ASP A 60 13.62 -4.20 -27.89
CA ASP A 60 12.85 -3.07 -28.46
C ASP A 60 13.67 -1.77 -28.65
N LEU A 61 14.72 -1.54 -27.84
CA LEU A 61 15.55 -0.31 -27.92
C LEU A 61 16.73 -0.41 -28.90
N VAL A 62 17.17 -1.62 -29.23
CA VAL A 62 18.26 -1.86 -30.21
C VAL A 62 17.70 -1.99 -31.64
N GLY A 63 16.39 -1.78 -31.81
CA GLY A 63 15.73 -1.69 -33.11
C GLY A 63 16.24 -0.52 -33.95
N ASN A 64 17.25 -0.80 -34.76
CA ASN A 64 17.63 -0.09 -35.99
C ASN A 64 18.49 1.19 -35.87
N GLY A 65 19.51 1.18 -35.00
CA GLY A 65 20.59 2.16 -35.03
C GLY A 65 21.83 1.66 -34.29
N GLY A 66 22.83 1.14 -35.00
CA GLY A 66 24.09 0.69 -34.40
C GLY A 66 24.89 1.87 -33.85
N ILE A 67 25.30 1.80 -32.59
CA ILE A 67 26.27 2.72 -31.99
C ILE A 67 27.66 2.34 -32.50
N GLU A 68 28.39 3.28 -33.10
CA GLU A 68 29.72 3.04 -33.64
C GLU A 68 30.76 2.89 -32.51
N LEU A 69 31.75 2.01 -32.69
CA LEU A 69 32.81 1.70 -31.72
C LEU A 69 33.58 2.95 -31.24
N GLN A 70 33.62 4.00 -32.06
CA GLN A 70 34.34 5.23 -31.76
C GLN A 70 33.64 6.08 -30.68
N ASP A 71 32.32 5.98 -30.57
CA ASP A 71 31.57 6.60 -29.48
C ASP A 71 31.91 5.91 -28.16
N MET A 72 32.01 4.57 -28.15
CA MET A 72 32.34 3.77 -26.95
C MET A 72 33.71 4.09 -26.34
N GLU A 73 34.70 4.46 -27.15
CA GLU A 73 36.03 4.87 -26.67
C GLU A 73 36.00 6.27 -26.02
N ILE A 74 35.27 7.23 -26.62
CA ILE A 74 35.04 8.57 -26.04
C ILE A 74 34.25 8.46 -24.73
N TRP A 75 33.28 7.56 -24.70
CA TRP A 75 32.54 7.16 -23.50
C TRP A 75 33.48 6.71 -22.40
N LYS A 76 34.37 5.77 -22.69
CA LYS A 76 35.29 5.20 -21.70
C LYS A 76 36.21 6.25 -21.07
N GLU A 77 36.74 7.18 -21.86
CA GLU A 77 37.56 8.29 -21.38
C GLU A 77 36.75 9.31 -20.56
N MET A 78 35.48 9.54 -20.88
CA MET A 78 34.57 10.39 -20.07
C MET A 78 34.09 9.71 -18.78
N VAL A 79 33.98 8.38 -18.76
CA VAL A 79 33.49 7.58 -17.63
C VAL A 79 34.59 7.37 -16.57
N GLU A 80 35.84 7.16 -16.98
CA GLU A 80 36.95 6.75 -16.10
C GLU A 80 37.46 7.87 -15.16
N GLY A 81 37.06 9.13 -15.37
CA GLY A 81 37.43 10.28 -14.54
C GLY A 81 36.42 10.70 -13.47
N VAL A 82 35.25 10.07 -13.40
CA VAL A 82 34.14 10.54 -12.53
C VAL A 82 34.16 9.79 -11.19
N PRO A 83 34.24 10.46 -10.02
CA PRO A 83 34.16 9.81 -8.73
C PRO A 83 32.84 9.03 -8.64
N LYS A 84 32.89 7.76 -8.19
CA LYS A 84 31.75 6.83 -7.99
C LYS A 84 30.39 7.48 -8.32
N ARG A 85 29.92 7.27 -9.54
CA ARG A 85 28.72 7.88 -10.12
C ARG A 85 27.56 7.84 -9.12
N ASP A 86 27.04 9.01 -8.76
CA ASP A 86 25.92 9.13 -7.84
C ASP A 86 24.64 8.71 -8.58
N LEU A 87 24.11 7.52 -8.24
CA LEU A 87 22.90 6.96 -8.83
C LEU A 87 21.71 7.93 -8.80
N LYS A 88 21.58 8.72 -7.73
CA LYS A 88 20.50 9.70 -7.61
C LYS A 88 20.63 10.78 -8.70
N GLN A 89 21.85 11.26 -8.95
CA GLN A 89 22.10 12.26 -9.99
C GLN A 89 21.88 11.71 -11.39
N VAL A 90 22.26 10.45 -11.65
CA VAL A 90 22.02 9.81 -12.95
C VAL A 90 20.51 9.65 -13.21
N LEU A 91 19.72 9.27 -12.20
CA LEU A 91 18.26 9.22 -12.29
C LEU A 91 17.65 10.59 -12.61
N ILE A 92 18.11 11.63 -11.91
CA ILE A 92 17.65 13.02 -12.13
C ILE A 92 17.98 13.49 -13.55
N ALA A 93 19.23 13.29 -13.98
CA ALA A 93 19.68 13.66 -15.33
C ALA A 93 18.89 12.92 -16.41
N CYS A 94 18.58 11.64 -16.19
CA CYS A 94 17.78 10.85 -17.13
C CYS A 94 16.36 11.39 -17.24
N ALA A 95 15.72 11.72 -16.11
CA ALA A 95 14.39 12.30 -16.11
C ALA A 95 14.37 13.69 -16.78
N ASP A 96 15.40 14.52 -16.57
CA ASP A 96 15.52 15.81 -17.24
C ASP A 96 15.67 15.66 -18.77
N ALA A 97 16.54 14.75 -19.23
CA ALA A 97 16.71 14.44 -20.65
C ALA A 97 15.38 14.00 -21.30
N ILE A 98 14.62 13.11 -20.64
CA ILE A 98 13.30 12.68 -21.10
C ILE A 98 12.31 13.86 -21.14
N SER A 99 12.31 14.71 -20.12
CA SER A 99 11.44 15.89 -20.07
C SER A 99 11.73 16.90 -21.19
N ASN A 100 12.98 16.97 -21.64
CA ASN A 100 13.43 17.84 -22.74
C ASN A 100 13.36 17.17 -24.12
N ASN A 101 12.85 15.93 -24.22
CA ASN A 101 12.83 15.10 -25.42
C ASN A 101 14.24 14.81 -26.01
N ASP A 102 15.28 14.86 -25.18
CA ASP A 102 16.62 14.43 -25.56
C ASP A 102 16.76 12.91 -25.40
N PHE A 103 16.17 12.18 -26.35
CA PHE A 103 16.12 10.72 -26.33
C PHE A 103 17.48 10.04 -26.52
N SER A 104 18.45 10.74 -27.14
CA SER A 104 19.80 10.22 -27.30
C SER A 104 20.52 10.16 -25.95
N THR A 105 20.54 11.28 -25.22
CA THR A 105 21.10 11.35 -23.87
C THR A 105 20.33 10.44 -22.90
N ALA A 106 19.00 10.40 -23.00
CA ALA A 106 18.20 9.51 -22.15
C ALA A 106 18.53 8.03 -22.38
N GLY A 107 18.70 7.58 -23.62
CA GLY A 107 19.04 6.19 -23.93
C GLY A 107 20.39 5.76 -23.36
N ILE A 108 21.38 6.65 -23.45
CA ILE A 108 22.69 6.49 -22.81
C ILE A 108 22.53 6.35 -21.29
N LEU A 109 21.86 7.30 -20.64
CA LEU A 109 21.70 7.32 -19.18
C LEU A 109 20.93 6.09 -18.68
N ILE A 110 19.95 5.60 -19.44
CA ILE A 110 19.24 4.35 -19.16
C ILE A 110 20.20 3.16 -19.16
N SER A 111 21.09 3.04 -20.16
CA SER A 111 22.11 1.99 -20.19
C SER A 111 23.04 2.07 -18.98
N GLU A 112 23.42 3.27 -18.55
CA GLU A 112 24.21 3.44 -17.33
C GLU A 112 23.44 3.03 -16.08
N LEU A 113 22.18 3.44 -15.95
CA LEU A 113 21.33 3.11 -14.80
C LEU A 113 21.16 1.60 -14.62
N ARG A 114 21.05 0.83 -15.72
CA ARG A 114 20.94 -0.65 -15.68
C ARG A 114 22.11 -1.31 -14.95
N GLU A 115 23.32 -0.76 -15.09
CA GLU A 115 24.53 -1.28 -14.42
C GLU A 115 24.64 -0.84 -12.95
N MET A 116 23.87 0.17 -12.53
CA MET A 116 23.98 0.77 -11.19
C MET A 116 22.91 0.30 -10.21
N VAL A 117 21.74 -0.11 -10.71
CA VAL A 117 20.58 -0.49 -9.89
C VAL A 117 20.62 -1.97 -9.47
N SER A 118 19.97 -2.29 -8.36
CA SER A 118 19.80 -3.68 -7.90
C SER A 118 18.64 -3.77 -6.90
N VAL A 119 17.79 -4.78 -7.04
CA VAL A 119 16.65 -5.04 -6.13
C VAL A 119 17.06 -5.59 -4.77
N ALA A 120 18.32 -6.02 -4.61
CA ALA A 120 18.89 -6.51 -3.35
C ALA A 120 19.95 -5.57 -2.75
N GLY A 121 20.23 -4.44 -3.41
CA GLY A 121 21.29 -3.49 -3.06
C GLY A 121 20.90 -2.48 -1.97
N GLU A 122 21.63 -1.36 -1.94
CA GLU A 122 21.34 -0.19 -1.11
C GLU A 122 19.95 0.39 -1.42
N PRO A 123 19.32 1.16 -0.49
CA PRO A 123 18.01 1.78 -0.70
C PRO A 123 17.84 2.47 -2.07
N ILE A 124 18.78 3.35 -2.44
CA ILE A 124 18.75 4.08 -3.71
C ILE A 124 18.89 3.17 -4.93
N GLN A 125 19.60 2.03 -4.81
CA GLN A 125 19.73 1.05 -5.90
C GLN A 125 18.42 0.29 -6.13
N ARG A 126 17.70 0.00 -5.05
CA ARG A 126 16.40 -0.69 -5.10
C ARG A 126 15.33 0.25 -5.65
N LEU A 127 15.27 1.48 -5.15
CA LEU A 127 14.39 2.52 -5.69
C LEU A 127 14.71 2.78 -7.17
N GLY A 128 15.99 2.95 -7.50
CA GLY A 128 16.45 3.20 -8.86
C GLY A 128 16.02 2.10 -9.83
N ALA A 129 15.98 0.84 -9.41
CA ALA A 129 15.48 -0.26 -10.24
C ALA A 129 14.02 -0.03 -10.66
N TYR A 130 13.14 0.33 -9.72
CA TYR A 130 11.72 0.57 -10.01
C TYR A 130 11.48 1.89 -10.76
N MET A 131 12.23 2.95 -10.45
CA MET A 131 12.11 4.22 -11.18
C MET A 131 12.61 4.09 -12.62
N LEU A 132 13.68 3.32 -12.85
CA LEU A 132 14.19 3.03 -14.19
C LEU A 132 13.14 2.31 -15.05
N GLU A 133 12.41 1.34 -14.48
CA GLU A 133 11.31 0.69 -15.20
C GLU A 133 10.24 1.68 -15.64
N GLY A 134 9.80 2.58 -14.74
CA GLY A 134 8.83 3.62 -15.09
C GLY A 134 9.34 4.59 -16.17
N LEU A 135 10.61 4.99 -16.10
CA LEU A 135 11.24 5.80 -17.14
C LEU A 135 11.26 5.10 -18.51
N VAL A 136 11.57 3.80 -18.54
CA VAL A 136 11.58 3.03 -19.79
C VAL A 136 10.17 2.85 -20.34
N ALA A 137 9.19 2.54 -19.49
CA ALA A 137 7.78 2.39 -19.87
C ALA A 137 7.21 3.67 -20.47
N ARG A 138 7.57 4.81 -19.87
CA ARG A 138 7.21 6.14 -20.36
C ARG A 138 7.73 6.38 -21.79
N LEU A 139 8.95 5.94 -22.10
CA LEU A 139 9.57 6.10 -23.41
C LEU A 139 8.97 5.17 -24.47
N SER A 140 8.63 3.94 -24.11
CA SER A 140 8.02 2.98 -25.04
C SER A 140 6.53 3.22 -25.30
N ALA A 141 5.93 4.21 -24.61
CA ALA A 141 4.49 4.46 -24.54
C ALA A 141 3.67 3.22 -24.13
N GLN A 142 4.33 2.20 -23.57
CA GLN A 142 3.68 1.03 -23.01
C GLN A 142 3.35 1.30 -21.55
N LYS A 143 2.13 0.95 -21.13
CA LYS A 143 1.88 0.74 -19.70
C LYS A 143 2.60 -0.56 -19.31
N THR A 144 3.42 -0.53 -18.26
CA THR A 144 4.11 -1.73 -17.77
C THR A 144 3.12 -2.88 -17.57
N SER A 145 3.44 -4.06 -18.10
CA SER A 145 2.62 -5.26 -17.99
C SER A 145 2.98 -6.13 -16.78
N LEU A 146 4.05 -5.78 -16.04
CA LEU A 146 4.57 -6.58 -14.93
C LEU A 146 3.55 -6.79 -13.79
N CYS A 147 2.56 -5.89 -13.66
CA CYS A 147 1.57 -5.93 -12.59
C CYS A 147 0.29 -6.73 -12.88
N ASN A 148 0.29 -7.62 -13.89
CA ASN A 148 -0.81 -8.60 -14.08
C ASN A 148 -0.61 -9.89 -13.27
N SER A 149 0.49 -10.02 -12.52
CA SER A 149 0.79 -11.19 -11.71
C SER A 149 0.05 -11.17 -10.36
N GLY A 150 -1.23 -11.57 -10.39
CA GLY A 150 -1.96 -12.08 -9.22
C GLY A 150 -2.50 -11.01 -8.25
N THR A 151 -3.70 -10.51 -8.52
CA THR A 151 -4.52 -9.71 -7.60
C THR A 151 -4.80 -10.40 -6.25
N HIS A 152 -4.59 -11.72 -6.17
CA HIS A 152 -4.95 -12.55 -5.03
C HIS A 152 -4.18 -12.27 -3.72
N ASN A 153 -3.03 -11.57 -3.77
CA ASN A 153 -2.20 -11.29 -2.58
C ASN A 153 -1.95 -9.80 -2.29
N LEU A 154 -2.45 -8.86 -3.10
CA LEU A 154 -2.17 -7.42 -2.94
C LEU A 154 -2.59 -6.91 -1.56
N LEU A 155 -3.78 -7.31 -1.09
CA LEU A 155 -4.27 -6.95 0.24
C LEU A 155 -3.36 -7.49 1.36
N SER A 156 -2.71 -8.65 1.17
CA SER A 156 -1.76 -9.21 2.12
C SER A 156 -0.49 -8.36 2.19
N TYR A 157 0.04 -7.95 1.03
CA TYR A 157 1.24 -7.12 0.95
C TYR A 157 1.01 -5.69 1.45
N THR A 158 -0.17 -5.10 1.21
CA THR A 158 -0.52 -3.79 1.77
C THR A 158 -0.56 -3.81 3.30
N ASN A 159 -1.08 -4.89 3.92
CA ASN A 159 -1.02 -4.99 5.38
C ASN A 159 0.42 -5.14 5.87
N MET A 160 1.20 -5.94 5.18
CA MET A 160 2.61 -6.16 5.50
C MET A 160 3.40 -4.85 5.39
N LEU A 161 3.13 -4.02 4.37
CA LEU A 161 3.65 -2.66 4.28
C LEU A 161 3.29 -1.86 5.54
N HIS A 162 2.03 -1.89 5.98
CA HIS A 162 1.61 -1.17 7.19
C HIS A 162 2.22 -1.72 8.49
N GLU A 163 2.64 -2.98 8.52
CA GLU A 163 3.32 -3.60 9.66
C GLU A 163 4.83 -3.30 9.68
N ILE A 164 5.48 -3.33 8.52
CA ILE A 164 6.90 -3.04 8.36
C ILE A 164 7.16 -1.55 8.59
N CYS A 165 6.28 -0.70 8.07
CA CYS A 165 6.48 0.74 8.05
C CYS A 165 5.75 1.43 9.21
N PRO A 166 6.46 2.03 10.19
CA PRO A 166 5.86 2.54 11.41
C PRO A 166 4.89 3.72 11.18
N TYR A 167 5.05 4.44 10.07
CA TYR A 167 4.26 5.63 9.73
C TYR A 167 2.78 5.33 9.44
N PHE A 168 2.45 4.15 8.88
CA PHE A 168 1.03 3.77 8.69
C PHE A 168 0.34 3.55 10.03
N LYS A 169 1.02 2.83 10.94
CA LYS A 169 0.52 2.63 12.30
C LYS A 169 0.39 3.95 13.06
N PHE A 170 1.35 4.87 12.90
CA PHE A 170 1.26 6.22 13.45
C PHE A 170 0.00 6.95 12.97
N GLY A 171 -0.29 6.93 11.67
CA GLY A 171 -1.49 7.53 11.09
C GLY A 171 -2.77 6.94 11.69
N TYR A 172 -2.88 5.62 11.74
CA TYR A 172 -4.02 4.92 12.35
C TYR A 172 -4.20 5.23 13.84
N MET A 173 -3.13 5.21 14.62
CA MET A 173 -3.19 5.49 16.06
C MET A 173 -3.55 6.95 16.33
N SER A 174 -3.05 7.89 15.53
CA SER A 174 -3.39 9.31 15.63
C SER A 174 -4.86 9.56 15.30
N ALA A 175 -5.36 8.98 14.22
CA ALA A 175 -6.78 9.02 13.87
C ALA A 175 -7.67 8.42 14.96
N ASN A 176 -7.29 7.26 15.50
CA ASN A 176 -7.99 6.63 16.61
C ASN A 176 -8.00 7.49 17.88
N GLY A 177 -6.90 8.17 18.19
CA GLY A 177 -6.83 9.10 19.32
C GLY A 177 -7.82 10.25 19.16
N ALA A 178 -7.87 10.86 17.97
CA ALA A 178 -8.82 11.93 17.66
C ALA A 178 -10.29 11.45 17.74
N ILE A 179 -10.57 10.24 17.22
CA ILE A 179 -11.91 9.63 17.32
C ILE A 179 -12.28 9.34 18.77
N ALA A 180 -11.39 8.72 19.54
CA ALA A 180 -11.64 8.38 20.94
C ALA A 180 -11.94 9.63 21.78
N GLU A 181 -11.17 10.71 21.58
CA GLU A 181 -11.39 11.99 22.27
C GLU A 181 -12.73 12.62 21.89
N ALA A 182 -13.06 12.68 20.60
CA ALA A 182 -14.33 13.21 20.14
C ALA A 182 -15.54 12.41 20.67
N MET A 183 -15.36 11.10 20.85
CA MET A 183 -16.41 10.16 21.27
C MET A 183 -16.42 9.85 22.77
N LYS A 184 -15.57 10.51 23.57
CA LYS A 184 -15.32 10.15 24.98
C LYS A 184 -16.59 10.02 25.84
N ASN A 185 -17.60 10.85 25.60
CA ASN A 185 -18.86 10.89 26.37
C ASN A 185 -20.05 10.26 25.63
N GLU A 186 -19.83 9.69 24.44
CA GLU A 186 -20.91 9.15 23.63
C GLU A 186 -21.27 7.73 24.05
N LYS A 187 -22.58 7.43 24.07
CA LYS A 187 -23.08 6.07 24.37
C LYS A 187 -23.26 5.21 23.12
N LYS A 188 -23.41 5.85 21.96
CA LYS A 188 -23.59 5.21 20.65
C LYS A 188 -22.67 5.90 19.66
N VAL A 189 -21.71 5.15 19.12
CA VAL A 189 -20.69 5.63 18.19
C VAL A 189 -20.89 4.94 16.86
N HIS A 190 -20.98 5.71 15.79
CA HIS A 190 -20.99 5.23 14.42
C HIS A 190 -19.72 5.72 13.72
N ILE A 191 -18.93 4.78 13.23
CA ILE A 191 -17.71 5.04 12.46
C ILE A 191 -17.99 4.66 11.01
N VAL A 192 -17.71 5.57 10.09
CA VAL A 192 -17.66 5.29 8.67
C VAL A 192 -16.20 5.23 8.24
N ASP A 193 -15.79 4.12 7.64
CA ASP A 193 -14.44 3.91 7.13
C ASP A 193 -14.48 3.71 5.62
N PHE A 194 -13.74 4.54 4.89
CA PHE A 194 -13.68 4.48 3.44
C PHE A 194 -12.68 3.45 2.90
N GLN A 195 -11.79 2.92 3.73
CA GLN A 195 -10.82 1.90 3.33
C GLN A 195 -10.48 0.97 4.50
N ILE A 196 -11.39 0.05 4.78
CA ILE A 196 -11.31 -0.84 5.95
C ILE A 196 -10.07 -1.74 5.98
N GLY A 197 -9.51 -2.04 4.80
CA GLY A 197 -8.39 -2.97 4.65
C GLY A 197 -8.67 -4.27 5.40
N GLN A 198 -7.86 -4.56 6.41
CA GLN A 198 -8.03 -5.73 7.27
C GLN A 198 -8.52 -5.44 8.69
N GLY A 199 -8.95 -4.21 8.94
CA GLY A 199 -9.54 -3.78 10.19
C GLY A 199 -8.53 -3.61 11.34
N SER A 200 -7.23 -3.68 11.06
CA SER A 200 -6.17 -3.55 12.08
C SER A 200 -6.21 -2.20 12.80
N GLN A 201 -6.60 -1.12 12.11
CA GLN A 201 -6.84 0.18 12.74
C GLN A 201 -7.87 0.09 13.88
N TRP A 202 -8.95 -0.68 13.71
CA TRP A 202 -10.07 -0.68 14.66
C TRP A 202 -9.83 -1.56 15.89
N VAL A 203 -8.90 -2.51 15.82
CA VAL A 203 -8.53 -3.38 16.95
C VAL A 203 -8.16 -2.57 18.21
N PRO A 204 -7.15 -1.66 18.18
CA PRO A 204 -6.79 -0.88 19.36
C PRO A 204 -7.88 0.11 19.78
N LEU A 205 -8.71 0.61 18.85
CA LEU A 205 -9.81 1.51 19.22
C LEU A 205 -10.93 0.79 19.98
N ILE A 206 -11.29 -0.43 19.56
CA ILE A 206 -12.25 -1.28 20.28
C ILE A 206 -11.74 -1.57 21.70
N GLN A 207 -10.45 -1.89 21.84
CA GLN A 207 -9.82 -2.12 23.14
C GLN A 207 -9.83 -0.86 24.02
N ALA A 208 -9.51 0.31 23.45
CA ALA A 208 -9.55 1.59 24.16
C ALA A 208 -10.96 1.93 24.66
N PHE A 209 -11.99 1.69 23.83
CA PHE A 209 -13.38 1.88 24.23
C PHE A 209 -13.84 0.88 25.30
N ALA A 210 -13.37 -0.37 25.24
CA ALA A 210 -13.63 -1.37 26.27
C ALA A 210 -13.07 -0.94 27.64
N ALA A 211 -11.90 -0.31 27.66
CA ALA A 211 -11.24 0.18 28.87
C ALA A 211 -11.81 1.53 29.39
N ARG A 212 -12.79 2.12 28.71
CA ARG A 212 -13.34 3.44 29.06
C ARG A 212 -14.06 3.41 30.41
N ARG A 213 -13.83 4.44 31.23
CA ARG A 213 -14.58 4.66 32.49
C ARG A 213 -16.07 4.81 32.19
N GLY A 214 -16.92 4.08 32.91
CA GLY A 214 -18.37 4.03 32.66
C GLY A 214 -18.80 2.99 31.61
N GLY A 215 -17.85 2.22 31.08
CA GLY A 215 -18.10 1.12 30.16
C GLY A 215 -18.03 1.51 28.67
N PRO A 216 -17.98 0.50 27.78
CA PRO A 216 -17.89 0.72 26.35
C PRO A 216 -19.19 1.35 25.79
N PRO A 217 -19.08 2.19 24.75
CA PRO A 217 -20.24 2.57 23.96
C PRO A 217 -20.70 1.38 23.10
N ARG A 218 -21.92 1.48 22.56
CA ARG A 218 -22.27 0.68 21.38
C ARG A 218 -21.52 1.24 20.18
N ILE A 219 -20.74 0.40 19.51
CA ILE A 219 -19.96 0.77 18.33
C ILE A 219 -20.62 0.17 17.09
N ARG A 220 -20.77 0.99 16.06
CA ARG A 220 -21.15 0.54 14.72
C ARG A 220 -20.08 0.98 13.73
N ILE A 221 -19.58 0.08 12.91
CA ILE A 221 -18.67 0.40 11.81
C ILE A 221 -19.41 0.17 10.49
N THR A 222 -19.40 1.16 9.61
CA THR A 222 -19.81 1.04 8.22
C THR A 222 -18.58 1.20 7.34
N ALA A 223 -18.21 0.15 6.61
CA ALA A 223 -16.98 0.09 5.85
C ALA A 223 -17.26 0.04 4.34
N PHE A 224 -16.63 0.92 3.57
CA PHE A 224 -16.51 0.76 2.12
C PHE A 224 -15.49 -0.33 1.83
N THR A 225 -15.89 -1.28 0.99
CA THR A 225 -15.06 -2.44 0.71
C THR A 225 -15.46 -3.15 -0.57
N ASP A 226 -14.46 -3.75 -1.20
CA ASP A 226 -14.65 -4.76 -2.22
C ASP A 226 -15.22 -6.05 -1.59
N SER A 227 -15.80 -6.92 -2.42
CA SER A 227 -16.59 -8.11 -2.01
C SER A 227 -15.85 -9.14 -1.14
N MET A 228 -14.53 -9.02 -0.98
CA MET A 228 -13.65 -9.95 -0.25
C MET A 228 -13.61 -9.75 1.27
N SER A 229 -14.28 -8.72 1.82
CA SER A 229 -14.08 -8.30 3.23
C SER A 229 -15.10 -8.80 4.24
N VAL A 230 -15.94 -9.77 3.88
CA VAL A 230 -16.88 -10.43 4.82
C VAL A 230 -16.14 -10.96 6.06
N ASN A 231 -14.91 -11.44 5.88
CA ASN A 231 -14.06 -11.98 6.94
C ASN A 231 -13.54 -10.91 7.92
N VAL A 232 -13.44 -9.64 7.52
CA VAL A 232 -12.98 -8.55 8.40
C VAL A 232 -14.03 -8.24 9.45
N GLY A 233 -15.29 -8.05 9.02
CA GLY A 233 -16.41 -7.79 9.92
C GLY A 233 -16.58 -8.89 10.97
N GLN A 234 -16.48 -10.17 10.57
CA GLN A 234 -16.55 -11.29 11.50
C GLN A 234 -15.42 -11.29 12.54
N ARG A 235 -14.19 -10.97 12.15
CA ARG A 235 -13.05 -10.87 13.06
C ARG A 235 -13.23 -9.74 14.07
N LEU A 236 -13.65 -8.55 13.62
CA LEU A 236 -13.94 -7.42 14.49
C LEU A 236 -15.11 -7.70 15.44
N CYS A 237 -16.17 -8.36 14.97
CA CYS A 237 -17.28 -8.79 15.83
C CYS A 237 -16.82 -9.77 16.92
N LYS A 238 -15.99 -10.76 16.58
CA LYS A 238 -15.43 -11.71 17.56
C LYS A 238 -14.55 -11.01 18.60
N LEU A 239 -13.70 -10.08 18.16
CA LEU A 239 -12.87 -9.26 19.05
C LEU A 239 -13.73 -8.39 19.98
N ALA A 240 -14.71 -7.66 19.45
CA ALA A 240 -15.56 -6.82 20.26
C ALA A 240 -16.32 -7.62 21.34
N ARG A 241 -16.79 -8.83 20.98
CA ARG A 241 -17.40 -9.76 21.94
C ARG A 241 -16.44 -10.20 23.04
N SER A 242 -15.17 -10.49 22.72
CA SER A 242 -14.18 -10.86 23.75
C SER A 242 -13.88 -9.73 24.74
N PHE A 243 -14.16 -8.47 24.37
CA PHE A 243 -14.04 -7.29 25.23
C PHE A 243 -15.39 -6.78 25.77
N ASN A 244 -16.49 -7.53 25.61
CA ASN A 244 -17.84 -7.13 26.02
C ASN A 244 -18.31 -5.78 25.45
N VAL A 245 -17.87 -5.44 24.23
CA VAL A 245 -18.26 -4.22 23.52
C VAL A 245 -19.48 -4.52 22.62
N PRO A 246 -20.62 -3.84 22.81
CA PRO A 246 -21.75 -3.99 21.88
C PRO A 246 -21.36 -3.46 20.51
N PHE A 247 -21.34 -4.34 19.49
CA PHE A 247 -20.72 -4.04 18.20
C PHE A 247 -21.57 -4.49 17.01
N GLU A 248 -21.60 -3.66 15.97
CA GLU A 248 -22.25 -3.93 14.68
C GLU A 248 -21.30 -3.56 13.53
N PHE A 249 -21.23 -4.39 12.50
CA PHE A 249 -20.45 -4.12 11.28
C PHE A 249 -21.35 -4.17 10.06
N ASN A 250 -21.23 -3.18 9.18
CA ASN A 250 -21.91 -3.08 7.90
C ASN A 250 -20.88 -2.86 6.78
N SER A 251 -20.99 -3.61 5.69
CA SER A 251 -20.17 -3.39 4.49
C SER A 251 -20.96 -2.71 3.38
N ILE A 252 -20.32 -1.79 2.66
CA ILE A 252 -20.83 -1.14 1.45
C ILE A 252 -19.91 -1.54 0.29
N SER A 253 -20.49 -2.12 -0.77
CA SER A 253 -19.78 -2.51 -1.99
C SER A 253 -20.08 -1.57 -3.16
N VAL A 254 -20.09 -0.27 -2.88
CA VAL A 254 -20.28 0.81 -3.87
C VAL A 254 -18.98 1.59 -3.93
N SER A 255 -18.61 2.07 -5.13
CA SER A 255 -17.43 2.93 -5.27
C SER A 255 -17.56 4.19 -4.42
N VAL A 256 -16.45 4.64 -3.82
CA VAL A 256 -16.39 5.93 -3.11
C VAL A 256 -16.78 7.09 -4.03
N SER A 257 -16.48 6.98 -5.33
CA SER A 257 -16.86 7.96 -6.36
C SER A 257 -18.37 8.01 -6.66
N GLU A 258 -19.16 7.07 -6.13
CA GLU A 258 -20.62 6.98 -6.35
C GLU A 258 -21.42 7.06 -5.04
N ALA A 259 -20.72 7.09 -3.90
CA ALA A 259 -21.35 7.12 -2.58
C ALA A 259 -22.22 8.37 -2.38
N GLY A 260 -23.49 8.16 -2.05
CA GLY A 260 -24.45 9.18 -1.63
C GLY A 260 -24.80 9.04 -0.13
N VAL A 261 -25.70 9.92 0.34
CA VAL A 261 -26.06 10.02 1.77
C VAL A 261 -26.69 8.72 2.31
N ASP A 262 -27.48 8.02 1.49
CA ASP A 262 -28.24 6.85 1.92
C ASP A 262 -27.34 5.66 2.27
N GLN A 263 -26.19 5.53 1.60
CA GLN A 263 -25.23 4.44 1.83
C GLN A 263 -24.65 4.48 3.25
N PHE A 264 -24.58 5.65 3.90
CA PHE A 264 -24.03 5.78 5.24
C PHE A 264 -24.94 5.20 6.35
N ARG A 265 -26.21 4.89 6.04
CA ARG A 265 -27.16 4.25 6.98
C ARG A 265 -27.18 4.95 8.35
N LEU A 266 -27.34 6.28 8.35
CA LEU A 266 -27.34 7.07 9.58
C LEU A 266 -28.52 6.70 10.47
N ARG A 267 -28.30 6.72 11.79
CA ARG A 267 -29.32 6.44 12.80
C ARG A 267 -29.42 7.61 13.77
N PRO A 268 -30.64 8.08 14.12
CA PRO A 268 -30.80 9.13 15.12
C PRO A 268 -30.16 8.77 16.47
N GLY A 269 -29.45 9.74 17.05
CA GLY A 269 -28.81 9.60 18.36
C GLY A 269 -27.50 8.82 18.38
N GLU A 270 -26.89 8.53 17.22
CA GLU A 270 -25.52 8.03 17.13
C GLU A 270 -24.55 9.16 16.79
N ALA A 271 -23.42 9.24 17.50
CA ALA A 271 -22.36 10.19 17.19
C ALA A 271 -21.50 9.65 16.04
N LEU A 272 -21.35 10.44 14.98
CA LEU A 272 -20.69 10.02 13.74
C LEU A 272 -19.21 10.45 13.70
N ALA A 273 -18.33 9.48 13.47
CA ALA A 273 -16.95 9.64 13.06
C ALA A 273 -16.79 9.20 11.59
N VAL A 274 -16.04 9.95 10.81
CA VAL A 274 -15.70 9.56 9.43
C VAL A 274 -14.18 9.48 9.29
N ASN A 275 -13.68 8.36 8.76
CA ASN A 275 -12.27 8.08 8.59
C ASN A 275 -11.92 7.92 7.12
N PHE A 276 -11.00 8.76 6.65
CA PHE A 276 -10.32 8.62 5.37
C PHE A 276 -8.86 8.30 5.67
N ALA A 277 -8.45 7.05 5.46
CA ALA A 277 -7.05 6.67 5.60
C ALA A 277 -6.54 6.08 4.29
N PHE A 278 -5.59 6.77 3.66
CA PHE A 278 -4.92 6.38 2.43
C PHE A 278 -5.90 6.04 1.29
N VAL A 279 -6.90 6.90 1.07
CA VAL A 279 -8.01 6.59 0.13
C VAL A 279 -8.32 7.74 -0.82
N LEU A 280 -8.17 9.00 -0.41
CA LEU A 280 -8.55 10.14 -1.24
C LEU A 280 -7.56 10.33 -2.40
N HIS A 281 -6.28 10.00 -2.19
CA HIS A 281 -5.26 10.05 -3.26
C HIS A 281 -5.52 9.05 -4.39
N HIS A 282 -6.28 7.96 -4.16
CA HIS A 282 -6.69 7.02 -5.20
C HIS A 282 -7.85 7.52 -6.07
N MET A 283 -8.54 8.58 -5.66
CA MET A 283 -9.62 9.17 -6.46
C MET A 283 -9.02 9.99 -7.61
N ALA A 284 -9.60 9.85 -8.80
CA ALA A 284 -9.24 10.63 -9.97
C ALA A 284 -9.23 12.13 -9.66
N ASP A 285 -8.20 12.83 -10.12
CA ASP A 285 -8.08 14.26 -10.04
C ASP A 285 -8.48 14.94 -11.36
N GLU A 286 -8.30 16.25 -11.42
CA GLU A 286 -8.66 17.08 -12.58
C GLU A 286 -7.86 16.75 -13.85
N SER A 287 -6.74 16.03 -13.74
CA SER A 287 -5.96 15.56 -14.89
C SER A 287 -6.56 14.31 -15.54
N VAL A 288 -7.36 13.55 -14.78
CA VAL A 288 -7.97 12.27 -15.22
C VAL A 288 -9.47 12.41 -15.46
N SER A 289 -10.17 13.24 -14.70
CA SER A 289 -11.61 13.45 -14.80
C SER A 289 -11.98 14.91 -14.58
N THR A 290 -12.93 15.42 -15.36
CA THR A 290 -13.53 16.75 -15.09
C THR A 290 -14.48 16.72 -13.90
N GLU A 291 -14.87 15.53 -13.43
CA GLU A 291 -15.68 15.36 -12.24
C GLU A 291 -14.80 15.42 -10.99
N ASN A 292 -14.98 16.45 -10.16
CA ASN A 292 -14.26 16.60 -8.90
C ASN A 292 -14.86 15.67 -7.82
N HIS A 293 -14.56 14.37 -7.93
CA HIS A 293 -15.11 13.34 -7.04
C HIS A 293 -14.63 13.51 -5.59
N ARG A 294 -13.39 13.99 -5.38
CA ARG A 294 -12.83 14.26 -4.04
C ARG A 294 -13.65 15.31 -3.31
N ASP A 295 -13.91 16.44 -3.94
CA ASP A 295 -14.77 17.47 -3.35
C ASP A 295 -16.19 16.97 -3.13
N ARG A 296 -16.75 16.21 -4.08
CA ARG A 296 -18.11 15.69 -3.97
C ARG A 296 -18.25 14.84 -2.70
N ILE A 297 -17.35 13.89 -2.44
CA ILE A 297 -17.45 13.04 -1.26
C ILE A 297 -17.23 13.83 0.04
N LEU A 298 -16.31 14.80 0.04
CA LEU A 298 -16.09 15.69 1.19
C LEU A 298 -17.33 16.54 1.49
N ARG A 299 -18.02 17.06 0.48
CA ARG A 299 -19.30 17.78 0.65
C ARG A 299 -20.40 16.88 1.18
N VAL A 300 -20.50 15.64 0.69
CA VAL A 300 -21.44 14.64 1.21
C VAL A 300 -21.16 14.39 2.69
N VAL A 301 -19.92 14.06 3.06
CA VAL A 301 -19.52 13.85 4.46
C VAL A 301 -19.79 15.07 5.32
N LYS A 302 -19.50 16.28 4.83
CA LYS A 302 -19.81 17.52 5.55
C LYS A 302 -21.31 17.67 5.82
N SER A 303 -22.17 17.29 4.88
CA SER A 303 -23.62 17.35 5.03
C SER A 303 -24.16 16.39 6.09
N LEU A 304 -23.44 15.29 6.39
CA LEU A 304 -23.76 14.34 7.46
C LEU A 304 -23.49 14.91 8.87
N LYS A 305 -22.81 16.07 8.97
CA LYS A 305 -22.43 16.74 10.22
C LYS A 305 -21.71 15.80 11.22
N PRO A 306 -20.62 15.13 10.80
CA PRO A 306 -19.85 14.27 11.70
C PRO A 306 -19.26 15.08 12.85
N LYS A 307 -19.11 14.43 14.00
CA LYS A 307 -18.46 15.02 15.17
C LYS A 307 -16.94 15.15 14.96
N VAL A 308 -16.37 14.25 14.18
CA VAL A 308 -14.95 14.28 13.77
C VAL A 308 -14.79 13.64 12.40
N VAL A 309 -13.90 14.22 11.60
CA VAL A 309 -13.38 13.61 10.38
C VAL A 309 -11.89 13.44 10.56
N THR A 310 -11.38 12.22 10.36
CA THR A 310 -9.95 11.93 10.35
C THR A 310 -9.48 11.73 8.92
N LEU A 311 -8.37 12.36 8.58
CA LEU A 311 -7.70 12.24 7.29
C LEU A 311 -6.25 11.81 7.53
N VAL A 312 -5.87 10.68 6.95
CA VAL A 312 -4.49 10.18 6.93
C VAL A 312 -4.10 10.00 5.48
N GLU A 313 -3.11 10.75 5.02
CA GLU A 313 -2.67 10.77 3.63
C GLU A 313 -1.15 10.85 3.52
N GLN A 314 -0.64 10.55 2.33
CA GLN A 314 0.77 10.68 1.99
C GLN A 314 1.12 12.16 1.77
N GLU A 315 2.21 12.63 2.37
CA GLU A 315 2.73 13.97 2.16
C GLU A 315 3.65 13.97 0.92
N SER A 316 3.05 14.08 -0.26
CA SER A 316 3.77 14.02 -1.55
C SER A 316 2.99 14.77 -2.65
N ASN A 317 3.63 15.72 -3.34
CA ASN A 317 3.00 16.49 -4.41
C ASN A 317 3.21 15.88 -5.81
N THR A 318 2.65 14.69 -6.04
CA THR A 318 2.85 13.92 -7.28
C THR A 318 1.64 13.91 -8.22
N ASN A 319 0.71 14.86 -8.10
CA ASN A 319 -0.58 14.78 -8.80
C ASN A 319 -0.70 15.79 -9.96
N THR A 320 -0.52 17.09 -9.70
CA THR A 320 -0.80 18.15 -10.70
C THR A 320 0.43 18.77 -11.35
N SER A 321 1.64 18.49 -10.85
CA SER A 321 2.89 19.05 -11.38
C SER A 321 3.28 18.38 -12.72
N PRO A 322 4.04 19.03 -13.62
CA PRO A 322 4.60 18.36 -14.81
C PRO A 322 5.53 17.18 -14.45
N PHE A 323 5.86 16.34 -15.44
CA PHE A 323 6.63 15.10 -15.25
C PHE A 323 7.91 15.28 -14.40
N TYR A 324 8.82 16.17 -14.80
CA TYR A 324 10.12 16.28 -14.14
C TYR A 324 10.01 16.72 -12.66
N PRO A 325 9.25 17.78 -12.29
CA PRO A 325 8.99 18.08 -10.88
C PRO A 325 8.35 16.93 -10.09
N ARG A 326 7.41 16.18 -10.67
CA ARG A 326 6.83 14.99 -10.02
C ARG A 326 7.86 13.88 -9.82
N PHE A 327 8.77 13.69 -10.79
CA PHE A 327 9.85 12.72 -10.70
C PHE A 327 10.75 13.03 -9.50
N LEU A 328 11.17 14.29 -9.33
CA LEU A 328 12.01 14.72 -8.21
C LEU A 328 11.32 14.49 -6.86
N GLU A 329 10.06 14.91 -6.75
CA GLU A 329 9.24 14.71 -5.55
C GLU A 329 9.09 13.21 -5.22
N ALA A 330 8.79 12.38 -6.22
CA ALA A 330 8.66 10.94 -6.03
C ALA A 330 10.00 10.31 -5.61
N LEU A 331 11.11 10.68 -6.26
CA LEU A 331 12.45 10.21 -5.91
C LEU A 331 12.77 10.49 -4.44
N ASP A 332 12.54 11.72 -3.99
CA ASP A 332 12.83 12.11 -2.60
C ASP A 332 11.89 11.40 -1.61
N TYR A 333 10.59 11.35 -1.89
CA TYR A 333 9.59 10.68 -1.04
C TYR A 333 9.89 9.19 -0.89
N TYR A 334 10.07 8.48 -2.00
CA TYR A 334 10.32 7.04 -1.96
C TYR A 334 11.71 6.72 -1.44
N ASN A 335 12.73 7.56 -1.67
CA ASN A 335 14.06 7.31 -1.12
C ASN A 335 14.02 7.26 0.41
N ALA A 336 13.33 8.22 1.04
CA ALA A 336 13.14 8.22 2.49
C ALA A 336 12.42 6.96 3.00
N MET A 337 11.41 6.46 2.27
CA MET A 337 10.74 5.20 2.63
C MET A 337 11.66 3.98 2.49
N PHE A 338 12.42 3.88 1.39
CA PHE A 338 13.35 2.78 1.16
C PHE A 338 14.49 2.76 2.19
N GLU A 339 14.99 3.92 2.60
CA GLU A 339 15.95 4.07 3.70
C GLU A 339 15.33 3.59 5.03
N SER A 340 14.12 4.03 5.36
CA SER A 340 13.42 3.59 6.58
C SER A 340 13.19 2.08 6.65
N MET A 341 12.89 1.44 5.51
CA MET A 341 12.72 -0.02 5.45
C MET A 341 14.04 -0.77 5.57
N ASP A 342 15.14 -0.22 5.07
CA ASP A 342 16.48 -0.85 5.16
C ASP A 342 16.98 -0.90 6.60
N GLU A 343 16.65 0.11 7.41
CA GLU A 343 16.91 0.12 8.86
C GLU A 343 16.03 -0.88 9.63
N SER A 344 14.82 -1.16 9.11
CA SER A 344 13.83 -1.99 9.83
C SER A 344 13.96 -3.48 9.53
N LEU A 345 14.39 -3.87 8.32
CA LEU A 345 14.46 -5.27 7.89
C LEU A 345 15.72 -5.58 7.07
N PRO A 346 16.33 -6.76 7.25
CA PRO A 346 17.49 -7.18 6.48
C PRO A 346 17.24 -7.22 4.96
N ARG A 347 18.30 -7.01 4.18
CA ARG A 347 18.23 -6.97 2.71
C ARG A 347 17.77 -8.23 2.00
N GLY A 348 17.97 -9.39 2.63
CA GLY A 348 17.49 -10.67 2.12
C GLY A 348 16.07 -11.02 2.59
N HIS A 349 15.36 -10.14 3.29
CA HIS A 349 14.06 -10.47 3.88
C HIS A 349 12.98 -10.59 2.78
N LYS A 350 12.44 -11.80 2.60
CA LYS A 350 11.49 -12.13 1.53
C LYS A 350 10.25 -11.22 1.52
N GLU A 351 9.71 -10.96 2.70
CA GLU A 351 8.51 -10.14 2.87
C GLU A 351 8.73 -8.67 2.50
N ARG A 352 9.91 -8.12 2.82
CA ARG A 352 10.28 -6.75 2.44
C ARG A 352 10.33 -6.62 0.92
N ILE A 353 11.01 -7.55 0.27
CA ILE A 353 11.15 -7.56 -1.20
C ILE A 353 9.78 -7.69 -1.87
N ASN A 354 8.89 -8.54 -1.34
CA ASN A 354 7.53 -8.63 -1.84
C ASN A 354 6.75 -7.32 -1.67
N VAL A 355 6.89 -6.64 -0.53
CA VAL A 355 6.24 -5.33 -0.31
C VAL A 355 6.77 -4.27 -1.27
N GLU A 356 8.09 -4.22 -1.47
CA GLU A 356 8.72 -3.31 -2.43
C GLU A 356 8.23 -3.56 -3.85
N GLN A 357 8.23 -4.81 -4.28
CA GLN A 357 7.84 -5.18 -5.64
C GLN A 357 6.33 -5.07 -5.91
N TYR A 358 5.47 -5.47 -4.97
CA TYR A 358 4.03 -5.57 -5.22
C TYR A 358 3.22 -4.38 -4.71
N CYS A 359 3.78 -3.55 -3.83
CA CYS A 359 3.13 -2.32 -3.38
C CYS A 359 3.87 -1.10 -3.92
N LEU A 360 5.14 -0.91 -3.54
CA LEU A 360 5.83 0.35 -3.80
C LEU A 360 6.18 0.53 -5.27
N ALA A 361 6.60 -0.52 -5.98
CA ALA A 361 6.93 -0.42 -7.40
C ALA A 361 5.73 0.07 -8.23
N LYS A 362 4.53 -0.42 -7.92
CA LYS A 362 3.30 0.01 -8.58
C LYS A 362 2.98 1.48 -8.31
N ASP A 363 3.17 1.92 -7.07
CA ASP A 363 2.90 3.31 -6.70
C ASP A 363 4.00 4.26 -7.22
N VAL A 364 5.23 3.78 -7.38
CA VAL A 364 6.33 4.50 -8.07
C VAL A 364 5.97 4.65 -9.53
N ASP A 365 5.77 3.54 -10.26
CA ASP A 365 5.47 3.51 -11.70
C ASP A 365 4.25 4.36 -12.07
N GLY A 366 3.20 4.38 -11.24
CA GLY A 366 2.05 5.27 -11.48
C GLY A 366 2.35 6.78 -11.40
N ARG A 367 3.53 7.18 -10.89
CA ARG A 367 3.92 8.59 -10.65
C ARG A 367 5.05 9.06 -11.57
N VAL A 368 5.81 8.14 -12.17
CA VAL A 368 6.93 8.40 -13.11
C VAL A 368 6.41 8.27 -14.55
#